data_AF-A0A953MR44-F1
#
_entry.id   AF-A0A953MR44-F1
#
_cell.length_a   1.000
_cell.length_b   1.000
_cell.length_c   1.000
_cell.angle_alpha   90.00
_cell.angle_beta   90.00
_cell.angle_gamma   90.00
#
_symmetry.space_group_name_H-M   'P 1'
#
loop_
_entity.id
_entity.type
_entity.pdbx_description
1 polymer ?
#
loop_
_entity_poly.entity_id
_entity_poly.type
_entity_poly.pdbx_seq_one_letter_code
_entity_poly.pdbx_strand_id
1 'polypeptide(L)'
;MKLKQIAFALFFLFVPLMSAQNKVSLTNLEKTKEYLSLSEKQYELVKQNVKKINAILEEDKKIIAELKKRVENDDEPGFFEKISVKRGRDGRASDIEDLLEEIEDKLTDEQKVKFEKIEKPELKGLSKEEIFGK
;
A
#
# COMPACT_ATOMS: atom_id res chain seq x y z
N MET A 1 43.63 32.55 40.26
CA MET A 1 43.40 33.94 39.77
C MET A 1 43.19 33.88 38.25
N LYS A 2 42.10 34.48 37.77
CA LYS A 2 41.71 34.80 36.37
C LYS A 2 41.05 33.71 35.52
N LEU A 3 39.71 33.73 35.54
CA LEU A 3 38.86 33.46 34.38
C LEU A 3 39.31 34.33 33.19
N LYS A 4 39.40 33.74 31.98
CA LYS A 4 38.98 34.37 30.71
C LYS A 4 38.54 33.28 29.72
N GLN A 5 37.22 33.19 29.54
CA GLN A 5 36.45 32.95 28.31
C GLN A 5 37.08 32.12 27.18
N ILE A 6 36.36 31.08 26.72
CA ILE A 6 35.68 31.08 25.41
C ILE A 6 34.41 30.24 25.56
N ALA A 7 33.27 30.92 25.45
CA ALA A 7 31.98 30.32 25.17
C ALA A 7 31.85 30.23 23.65
N PHE A 8 31.83 29.02 23.07
CA PHE A 8 31.21 28.76 21.77
C PHE A 8 31.09 27.24 21.50
N ALA A 9 30.02 26.62 21.98
CA ALA A 9 29.47 25.39 21.40
C ALA A 9 28.07 25.13 21.95
N LEU A 10 27.19 26.12 21.82
CA LEU A 10 25.77 26.02 22.07
C LEU A 10 25.07 26.08 20.70
N PHE A 11 25.28 25.07 19.85
CA PHE A 11 24.49 24.89 18.63
C PHE A 11 24.66 23.49 17.99
N PHE A 12 24.34 22.43 18.72
CA PHE A 12 23.87 21.18 18.11
C PHE A 12 22.77 20.57 18.99
N LEU A 13 21.83 21.44 19.39
CA LEU A 13 20.45 21.04 19.65
C LEU A 13 19.74 21.02 18.30
N PHE A 14 18.86 20.04 18.09
CA PHE A 14 18.17 19.71 16.85
C PHE A 14 18.96 18.84 15.87
N VAL A 15 19.33 17.64 16.31
CA VAL A 15 19.01 16.50 15.45
C VAL A 15 17.49 16.43 15.44
N PRO A 16 16.77 16.72 14.34
CA PRO A 16 15.41 16.23 14.27
C PRO A 16 15.56 14.73 14.39
N LEU A 17 15.08 14.20 15.52
CA LEU A 17 14.67 12.83 15.69
C LEU A 17 13.80 12.58 14.45
N MET A 18 14.39 12.04 13.37
CA MET A 18 13.64 11.80 12.15
C MET A 18 12.63 10.76 12.57
N SER A 19 11.43 11.31 12.74
CA SER A 19 10.23 10.69 13.24
C SER A 19 10.16 9.29 12.66
N ALA A 20 9.75 8.31 13.45
CA ALA A 20 9.14 7.11 12.91
C ALA A 20 8.06 7.59 11.93
N GLN A 21 8.43 7.68 10.66
CA GLN A 21 7.65 8.36 9.65
C GLN A 21 6.47 7.43 9.44
N ASN A 22 5.34 7.76 10.07
CA ASN A 22 4.06 7.13 9.82
C ASN A 22 3.86 7.21 8.30
N LYS A 23 4.25 6.16 7.57
CA LYS A 23 4.04 6.08 6.13
C LYS A 23 2.55 6.24 5.93
N VAL A 24 2.18 7.27 5.16
CA VAL A 24 0.78 7.48 4.81
C VAL A 24 0.38 6.32 3.91
N SER A 25 -0.67 5.59 4.26
CA SER A 25 -1.24 4.55 3.40
C SER A 25 -2.34 5.17 2.56
N LEU A 26 -2.37 4.83 1.26
CA LEU A 26 -3.41 5.26 0.32
C LEU A 26 -4.82 4.87 0.80
N THR A 27 -4.93 3.78 1.56
CA THR A 27 -6.20 3.32 2.13
C THR A 27 -6.70 4.19 3.28
N ASN A 28 -5.82 4.98 3.91
CA ASN A 28 -6.21 6.01 4.87
C ASN A 28 -6.53 7.31 4.13
N LEU A 29 -7.79 7.43 3.70
CA LEU A 29 -8.25 8.52 2.82
C LEU A 29 -8.08 9.92 3.44
N GLU A 30 -8.32 10.08 4.74
CA GLU A 30 -8.17 11.38 5.41
C GLU A 30 -6.71 11.83 5.43
N LYS A 31 -5.79 10.95 5.89
CA LYS A 31 -4.35 11.26 5.89
C LYS A 31 -3.81 11.46 4.47
N THR A 32 -4.32 10.69 3.51
CA THR A 32 -3.92 10.84 2.09
C THR A 32 -4.38 12.18 1.52
N LYS A 33 -5.63 12.59 1.81
CA LYS A 33 -6.16 13.90 1.41
C LYS A 33 -5.29 15.03 1.92
N GLU A 34 -4.95 15.00 3.20
CA GLU A 34 -4.11 16.02 3.83
C GLU A 34 -2.68 16.01 3.28
N TYR A 35 -2.05 14.84 3.22
CA TYR A 35 -0.66 14.67 2.80
C TYR A 35 -0.42 15.11 1.36
N LEU A 36 -1.28 14.68 0.44
CA LEU A 36 -1.23 15.06 -0.98
C LEU A 36 -1.90 16.42 -1.24
N SER A 37 -2.56 17.02 -0.24
CA SER A 37 -3.30 18.27 -0.39
C SER A 37 -4.30 18.20 -1.56
N LEU A 38 -5.08 17.11 -1.60
CA LEU A 38 -6.01 16.85 -2.70
C LEU A 38 -7.13 17.89 -2.73
N SER A 39 -7.46 18.37 -3.93
CA SER A 39 -8.73 19.07 -4.16
C SER A 39 -9.92 18.14 -3.93
N GLU A 40 -11.13 18.67 -3.70
CA GLU A 40 -12.32 17.82 -3.50
C GLU A 40 -12.58 16.89 -4.69
N LYS A 41 -12.32 17.35 -5.91
CA LYS A 41 -12.47 16.52 -7.12
C LYS A 41 -11.48 15.36 -7.14
N GLN A 42 -10.21 15.63 -6.82
CA GLN A 42 -9.19 14.58 -6.73
C GLN A 42 -9.50 13.62 -5.57
N TYR A 43 -9.93 14.14 -4.42
CA TYR A 43 -10.28 13.34 -3.26
C TYR A 43 -11.40 12.34 -3.56
N GLU A 44 -12.49 12.77 -4.18
CA GLU A 44 -13.58 11.85 -4.55
C GLU A 44 -13.14 10.81 -5.56
N LEU A 45 -12.26 11.15 -6.52
CA LEU A 45 -11.69 10.18 -7.46
C LEU A 45 -10.82 9.15 -6.74
N VAL A 46 -9.89 9.60 -5.88
CA VAL A 46 -9.04 8.71 -5.08
C VAL A 46 -9.90 7.79 -4.22
N LYS A 47 -10.90 8.33 -3.54
CA LYS A 47 -11.84 7.56 -2.72
C LYS A 47 -12.59 6.50 -3.51
N GLN A 48 -13.04 6.82 -4.72
CA GLN A 48 -13.71 5.84 -5.60
C GLN A 48 -12.77 4.73 -6.04
N ASN A 49 -11.55 5.04 -6.46
CA ASN A 49 -10.59 4.04 -6.90
C ASN A 49 -10.05 3.19 -5.74
N VAL A 50 -9.80 3.79 -4.57
CA VAL A 50 -9.47 3.04 -3.34
C VAL A 50 -10.59 2.09 -2.93
N LYS A 51 -11.86 2.48 -3.10
CA LYS A 51 -13.00 1.58 -2.85
C LYS A 51 -12.97 0.37 -3.80
N LYS A 52 -12.67 0.56 -5.08
CA LYS A 52 -12.53 -0.54 -6.05
C LYS A 52 -11.35 -1.46 -5.69
N ILE A 53 -10.20 -0.88 -5.36
CA ILE A 53 -9.01 -1.65 -4.92
C ILE A 53 -9.37 -2.51 -3.69
N ASN A 54 -10.01 -1.93 -2.68
CA ASN A 54 -10.43 -2.68 -1.49
C ASN A 54 -11.40 -3.83 -1.83
N ALA A 55 -12.28 -3.65 -2.82
CA ALA A 55 -13.16 -4.72 -3.27
C ALA A 55 -12.38 -5.88 -3.92
N ILE A 56 -11.38 -5.56 -4.76
CA ILE A 56 -10.49 -6.56 -5.38
C ILE A 56 -9.71 -7.33 -4.30
N LEU A 57 -9.17 -6.63 -3.31
CA LEU A 57 -8.42 -7.24 -2.20
C LEU A 57 -9.30 -8.19 -1.36
N GLU A 58 -10.53 -7.79 -1.03
CA GLU A 58 -11.45 -8.64 -0.27
C GLU A 58 -11.93 -9.84 -1.09
N GLU A 59 -12.14 -9.69 -2.40
CA GLU A 59 -12.45 -10.80 -3.30
C GLU A 59 -11.29 -11.81 -3.35
N ASP A 60 -10.05 -11.34 -3.54
CA ASP A 60 -8.87 -12.21 -3.54
C ASP A 60 -8.74 -12.99 -2.22
N LYS A 61 -8.87 -12.28 -1.10
CA LYS A 61 -8.84 -12.88 0.24
C LYS A 61 -9.91 -13.94 0.43
N LYS A 62 -11.12 -13.73 -0.08
CA LYS A 62 -12.20 -14.72 -0.05
C LYS A 62 -11.85 -15.97 -0.86
N ILE A 63 -11.33 -15.80 -2.08
CA ILE A 63 -10.91 -16.91 -2.95
C ILE A 63 -9.82 -17.73 -2.24
N ILE A 64 -8.81 -17.08 -1.66
CA ILE A 64 -7.73 -17.78 -0.95
C ILE A 64 -8.25 -18.49 0.30
N ALA A 65 -9.16 -17.89 1.06
CA ALA A 65 -9.77 -18.53 2.22
C ALA A 65 -10.58 -19.78 1.84
N GLU A 66 -11.33 -19.74 0.74
CA GLU A 66 -12.07 -20.89 0.21
C GLU A 66 -11.13 -22.02 -0.23
N LEU A 67 -10.02 -21.69 -0.91
CA LEU A 67 -9.01 -22.67 -1.30
C LEU A 67 -8.33 -23.32 -0.10
N LYS A 68 -7.95 -22.52 0.91
CA LYS A 68 -7.39 -23.05 2.17
C LYS A 68 -8.33 -24.04 2.83
N LYS A 69 -9.61 -23.67 2.92
CA LYS A 69 -10.64 -24.54 3.50
C LYS A 69 -10.79 -25.85 2.73
N ARG A 70 -10.69 -25.83 1.40
CA ARG A 70 -10.74 -27.07 0.60
C ARG A 70 -9.52 -27.96 0.85
N VAL A 71 -8.33 -27.37 0.88
CA VAL A 71 -7.07 -28.09 1.22
C VAL A 71 -7.13 -28.71 2.61
N GLU A 72 -7.67 -28.01 3.61
CA GLU A 72 -7.88 -28.53 4.97
C GLU A 72 -8.87 -29.71 5.03
N ASN A 73 -9.74 -29.85 4.03
CA ASN A 73 -10.72 -30.95 3.91
C ASN A 73 -10.28 -32.03 2.91
N ASP A 74 -8.96 -32.15 2.64
CA ASP A 74 -8.38 -33.10 1.69
C ASP A 74 -8.89 -32.97 0.24
N ASP A 75 -9.51 -31.83 -0.11
CA ASP A 75 -9.97 -31.48 -1.46
C ASP A 75 -8.97 -30.50 -2.11
N GLU A 76 -7.74 -30.97 -2.32
CA GLU A 76 -6.69 -30.14 -2.90
C GLU A 76 -6.99 -29.81 -4.38
N PRO A 77 -6.95 -28.53 -4.78
CA PRO A 77 -7.23 -28.13 -6.15
C PRO A 77 -6.26 -28.79 -7.14
N GLY A 78 -6.77 -29.25 -8.28
CA GLY A 78 -5.97 -29.87 -9.33
C GLY A 78 -4.99 -28.90 -10.00
N PHE A 79 -4.05 -29.42 -10.79
CA PHE A 79 -2.99 -28.61 -11.44
C PHE A 79 -3.55 -27.41 -12.24
N PHE A 80 -4.57 -27.63 -13.07
CA PHE A 80 -5.18 -26.55 -13.87
C PHE A 80 -5.92 -25.52 -13.02
N GLU A 81 -6.53 -25.95 -11.92
CA GLU A 81 -7.21 -25.05 -11.00
C GLU A 81 -6.20 -24.14 -10.30
N LYS A 82 -5.07 -24.69 -9.84
CA LYS A 82 -3.97 -23.88 -9.28
C LYS A 82 -3.45 -22.83 -10.26
N ILE A 83 -3.31 -23.19 -11.55
CA ILE A 83 -2.93 -22.24 -12.60
C ILE A 83 -3.98 -21.15 -12.77
N SER A 84 -5.26 -21.53 -12.79
CA SER A 84 -6.38 -20.58 -12.92
C SER A 84 -6.41 -19.58 -11.77
N VAL A 85 -6.26 -20.05 -10.53
CA VAL A 85 -6.20 -19.21 -9.33
C VAL A 85 -5.04 -18.22 -9.42
N LYS A 86 -3.84 -18.70 -9.78
CA LYS A 86 -2.67 -17.84 -9.93
C LYS A 86 -2.90 -16.75 -10.98
N ARG A 87 -3.34 -17.14 -12.19
CA ARG A 87 -3.64 -16.18 -13.27
C ARG A 87 -4.73 -15.18 -12.87
N GLY A 88 -5.74 -15.63 -12.15
CA GLY A 88 -6.79 -14.77 -11.61
C GLY A 88 -6.23 -13.71 -10.65
N ARG A 89 -5.28 -14.08 -9.78
CA ARG A 89 -4.62 -13.13 -8.88
C ARG A 89 -3.68 -12.19 -9.62
N ASP A 90 -2.94 -12.68 -10.60
CA ASP A 90 -2.10 -11.84 -11.46
C ASP A 90 -2.97 -10.80 -12.20
N GLY A 91 -4.15 -11.19 -12.68
CA GLY A 91 -5.14 -10.27 -13.28
C GLY A 91 -5.64 -9.22 -12.28
N ARG A 92 -6.05 -9.64 -11.08
CA ARG A 92 -6.45 -8.71 -10.00
C ARG A 92 -5.33 -7.75 -9.58
N ALA A 93 -4.07 -8.21 -9.59
CA ALA A 93 -2.93 -7.34 -9.31
C ALA A 93 -2.78 -6.27 -10.40
N SER A 94 -2.91 -6.64 -11.67
CA SER A 94 -2.95 -5.71 -12.80
C SER A 94 -4.09 -4.69 -12.66
N ASP A 95 -5.30 -5.14 -12.30
CA ASP A 95 -6.44 -4.23 -12.10
C ASP A 95 -6.17 -3.20 -10.98
N ILE A 96 -5.44 -3.58 -9.93
CA ILE A 96 -5.01 -2.65 -8.87
C ILE A 96 -3.98 -1.65 -9.41
N GLU A 97 -3.00 -2.10 -10.20
CA GLU A 97 -2.01 -1.22 -10.83
C GLU A 97 -2.68 -0.19 -11.74
N ASP A 98 -3.63 -0.60 -12.59
CA ASP A 98 -4.40 0.29 -13.46
C ASP A 98 -5.16 1.36 -12.64
N LEU A 99 -5.78 0.97 -11.52
CA LEU A 99 -6.49 1.91 -10.64
C LEU A 99 -5.54 2.89 -9.92
N LEU A 100 -4.31 2.47 -9.64
CA LEU A 100 -3.27 3.32 -9.07
C LEU A 100 -2.75 4.32 -10.11
N GLU A 101 -2.56 3.89 -11.36
CA GLU A 101 -2.19 4.75 -12.49
C GLU A 101 -3.30 5.80 -12.76
N GLU A 102 -4.57 5.39 -12.75
CA GLU A 102 -5.70 6.32 -12.87
C GLU A 102 -5.70 7.41 -11.77
N ILE A 103 -5.29 7.06 -10.55
CA ILE A 103 -5.15 8.03 -9.46
C ILE A 103 -4.00 8.99 -9.77
N GLU A 104 -2.83 8.44 -10.12
CA GLU A 104 -1.61 9.20 -10.37
C GLU A 104 -1.79 10.21 -11.50
N ASP A 105 -2.48 9.84 -12.58
CA ASP A 105 -2.78 10.68 -13.74
C ASP A 105 -3.60 11.94 -13.41
N LYS A 106 -4.27 11.96 -12.26
CA LYS A 106 -5.07 13.10 -11.80
C LYS A 106 -4.33 13.98 -10.80
N LEU A 107 -3.12 13.61 -10.43
CA LEU A 107 -2.26 14.37 -9.54
C LEU A 107 -1.39 15.36 -10.32
N THR A 108 -1.08 16.49 -9.67
CA THR A 108 -0.05 17.41 -10.16
C THR A 108 1.34 16.79 -9.98
N ASP A 109 2.35 17.30 -10.66
CA ASP A 109 3.73 16.79 -10.55
C ASP A 109 4.24 16.81 -9.10
N GLU A 110 3.91 17.86 -8.35
CA GLU A 110 4.25 17.97 -6.92
C GLU A 110 3.56 16.89 -6.06
N GLN A 111 2.32 16.55 -6.41
CA GLN A 111 1.54 15.51 -5.74
C GLN A 111 2.07 14.12 -6.10
N LYS A 112 2.50 13.88 -7.34
CA LYS A 112 3.09 12.61 -7.79
C LYS A 112 4.34 12.25 -6.98
N VAL A 113 5.24 13.21 -6.75
CA VAL A 113 6.44 13.02 -5.90
C VAL A 113 6.09 12.60 -4.46
N LYS A 114 4.95 13.09 -3.93
CA LYS A 114 4.44 12.65 -2.63
C LYS A 114 3.76 11.28 -2.72
N PHE A 115 3.01 11.04 -3.79
CA PHE A 115 2.30 9.79 -4.06
C PHE A 115 3.26 8.60 -4.23
N GLU A 116 4.48 8.81 -4.73
CA GLU A 116 5.53 7.78 -4.72
C GLU A 116 5.89 7.30 -3.31
N LYS A 117 5.76 8.17 -2.30
CA LYS A 117 6.19 7.91 -0.92
C LYS A 117 5.11 7.30 -0.02
N ILE A 118 3.86 7.28 -0.49
CA ILE A 118 2.76 6.64 0.27
C ILE A 118 2.81 5.13 0.06
N GLU A 119 2.35 4.39 1.07
CA GLU A 119 2.14 2.95 0.97
C GLU A 119 0.92 2.66 0.09
N LYS A 120 1.14 1.92 -1.00
CA LYS A 120 0.12 1.50 -1.94
C LYS A 120 -0.33 0.08 -1.62
N PRO A 121 -1.64 -0.22 -1.68
CA PRO A 121 -2.10 -1.59 -1.66
C PRO A 121 -1.57 -2.34 -2.88
N GLU A 122 -1.12 -3.58 -2.68
CA GLU A 122 -0.61 -4.45 -3.74
C GLU A 122 -1.02 -5.90 -3.48
N LEU A 123 -1.22 -6.67 -4.55
CA LEU A 123 -1.35 -8.13 -4.46
C LEU A 123 -0.03 -8.76 -4.90
N LYS A 124 0.70 -9.31 -3.94
CA LYS A 124 1.90 -10.10 -4.25
C LYS A 124 1.52 -11.41 -4.92
N GLY A 125 2.41 -11.91 -5.77
CA GLY A 125 2.28 -13.21 -6.39
C GLY A 125 2.01 -14.31 -5.37
N LEU A 126 1.11 -15.22 -5.73
CA LEU A 126 0.63 -16.28 -4.85
C LEU A 126 1.75 -17.29 -4.58
N SER A 127 2.24 -17.37 -3.34
CA SER A 127 3.20 -18.39 -2.92
C SER A 127 2.50 -19.72 -2.64
N LYS A 128 3.23 -20.84 -2.72
CA LYS A 128 2.66 -22.16 -2.40
C LYS A 128 2.32 -22.24 -0.91
N GLU A 129 3.19 -21.67 -0.10
CA GLU A 129 3.10 -21.58 1.35
C GLU A 129 1.81 -20.85 1.78
N GLU A 130 1.43 -19.80 1.04
CA GLU A 130 0.23 -19.01 1.32
C GLU A 130 -1.07 -19.80 1.15
N ILE A 131 -1.12 -20.85 0.32
CA ILE A 131 -2.32 -21.70 0.15
C ILE A 131 -2.18 -23.05 0.85
N PHE A 132 -1.01 -23.69 0.74
CA PHE A 132 -0.82 -25.10 1.08
C PHE A 132 -0.05 -25.31 2.40
N GLY A 133 0.44 -24.24 3.05
CA GLY A 133 1.08 -24.30 4.37
C GLY A 133 2.37 -25.13 4.45
N LYS A 134 2.95 -25.52 3.30
CA LYS A 134 4.18 -26.30 3.17
C LYS A 134 5.25 -25.52 2.44
#